data_AF-A0A924UXQ1-F1
#
_entry.id   AF-A0A924UXQ1-F1
#
_cell.length_a   1.000
_cell.length_b   1.000
_cell.length_c   1.000
_cell.angle_alpha   90.00
_cell.angle_beta   90.00
_cell.angle_gamma   90.00
#
_symmetry.space_group_name_H-M   'P 1'
#
loop_
_entity.id
_entity.type
_entity.pdbx_description
1 polymer ?
#
loop_
_entity_poly.entity_id
_entity_poly.type
_entity_poly.pdbx_seq_one_letter_code
_entity_poly.pdbx_strand_id
1 'polypeptide(L)'
;MKSKQKTKQAKTKQNRTKKNTAKHSLAKKISIKKSIKTDKKSPRGKKKPQIRLQQICRSSLLKVRKHDLQVWIWETLKTIGIKKKRKCEVTIRIVDLEESQFLNFNYRNKAKPTNVLSFPADLPKEVLDILPHNPLGDLVICLPVILQEAEEQDKTARAHLAHLVVHGILHLLGYDHELSTEDELIMESLEVEIMQSLGFSDPYADR
;
A
#
# COMPACT_ATOMS: atom_id res chain seq x y z
N MET A 1 -37.18 34.84 -11.26
CA MET A 1 -36.03 34.53 -12.15
C MET A 1 -34.64 34.62 -11.46
N LYS A 2 -34.47 34.31 -10.16
CA LYS A 2 -33.16 34.39 -9.47
C LYS A 2 -32.62 33.05 -8.91
N SER A 3 -33.34 31.92 -9.07
CA SER A 3 -32.93 30.63 -8.49
C SER A 3 -32.14 29.70 -9.43
N LYS A 4 -32.08 29.96 -10.74
CA LYS A 4 -31.33 29.13 -11.71
C LYS A 4 -29.87 29.58 -11.96
N GLN A 5 -29.44 30.71 -11.41
CA GLN A 5 -28.05 31.22 -11.59
C GLN A 5 -27.09 30.82 -10.46
N LYS A 6 -27.58 30.55 -9.23
CA LYS A 6 -26.71 30.12 -8.11
C LYS A 6 -26.21 28.67 -8.22
N THR A 7 -26.94 27.79 -8.91
CA THR A 7 -26.57 26.37 -9.09
C THR A 7 -25.54 26.12 -10.20
N LYS A 8 -25.39 27.02 -11.18
CA LYS A 8 -24.32 26.92 -12.19
C LYS A 8 -22.96 27.32 -11.63
N GLN A 9 -22.86 28.28 -10.71
CA GLN A 9 -21.56 28.70 -10.14
C GLN A 9 -20.96 27.69 -9.15
N ALA A 10 -21.78 26.91 -8.43
CA ALA A 10 -21.31 25.88 -7.50
C ALA A 10 -20.72 24.65 -8.22
N LYS A 11 -21.36 24.18 -9.31
CA LYS A 11 -20.85 23.06 -10.13
C LYS A 11 -19.54 23.39 -10.85
N THR A 12 -19.32 24.64 -11.24
CA THR A 12 -18.06 25.07 -11.88
C THR A 12 -16.90 25.18 -10.90
N LYS A 13 -17.15 25.48 -9.61
CA LYS A 13 -16.11 25.49 -8.56
C LYS A 13 -15.69 24.06 -8.15
N GLN A 14 -16.63 23.13 -8.00
CA GLN A 14 -16.33 21.71 -7.68
C GLN A 14 -15.57 20.97 -8.80
N ASN A 15 -15.83 21.30 -10.08
CA ASN A 15 -15.07 20.73 -11.20
C ASN A 15 -13.67 21.34 -11.36
N ARG A 16 -13.45 22.59 -10.91
CA ARG A 16 -12.12 23.21 -10.90
C ARG A 16 -11.22 22.66 -9.79
N THR A 17 -11.79 22.33 -8.63
CA THR A 17 -11.03 21.70 -7.52
C THR A 17 -10.63 20.24 -7.84
N LYS A 18 -11.51 19.43 -8.44
CA LYS A 18 -11.17 18.06 -8.87
C LYS A 18 -10.15 18.01 -10.03
N LYS A 19 -10.18 18.99 -10.96
CA LYS A 19 -9.16 19.09 -12.02
C LYS A 19 -7.78 19.50 -11.51
N ASN A 20 -7.71 20.27 -10.42
CA ASN A 20 -6.43 20.69 -9.83
C ASN A 20 -5.76 19.58 -9.01
N THR A 21 -6.51 18.69 -8.35
CA THR A 21 -5.95 17.53 -7.65
C THR A 21 -5.43 16.46 -8.62
N ALA A 22 -6.17 16.20 -9.72
CA ALA A 22 -5.73 15.28 -10.78
C ALA A 22 -4.48 15.77 -11.54
N LYS A 23 -4.37 17.09 -11.80
CA LYS A 23 -3.14 17.66 -12.39
C LYS A 23 -1.94 17.59 -11.45
N HIS A 24 -2.16 17.71 -10.13
CA HIS A 24 -1.08 17.58 -9.14
C HIS A 24 -0.60 16.13 -8.97
N SER A 25 -1.47 15.12 -9.13
CA SER A 25 -1.06 13.71 -9.10
C SER A 25 -0.29 13.32 -10.37
N LEU A 26 -0.72 13.80 -11.54
CA LEU A 26 -0.08 13.52 -12.83
C LEU A 26 1.31 14.19 -12.96
N ALA A 27 1.46 15.42 -12.45
CA ALA A 27 2.75 16.12 -12.46
C ALA A 27 3.82 15.44 -11.58
N LYS A 28 3.40 14.76 -10.51
CA LYS A 28 4.28 13.91 -9.70
C LYS A 28 4.65 12.60 -10.41
N LYS A 29 3.72 12.00 -11.17
CA LYS A 29 3.92 10.76 -11.95
C LYS A 29 4.91 10.92 -13.12
N ILE A 30 4.94 12.08 -13.80
CA ILE A 30 5.81 12.29 -14.99
C ILE A 30 7.27 12.61 -14.60
N SER A 31 7.50 13.28 -13.46
CA SER A 31 8.86 13.71 -13.07
C SER A 31 9.78 12.55 -12.61
N ILE A 32 9.24 11.36 -12.37
CA ILE A 32 10.00 10.20 -11.85
C ILE A 32 10.74 9.45 -12.98
N LYS A 33 10.28 9.53 -14.24
CA LYS A 33 10.87 8.79 -15.37
C LYS A 33 12.25 9.30 -15.85
N LYS A 34 12.75 10.46 -15.39
CA LYS A 34 13.93 11.11 -15.99
C LYS A 34 15.26 11.06 -15.20
N SER A 35 15.37 10.29 -14.11
CA SER A 35 16.65 10.21 -13.40
C SER A 35 16.91 8.85 -12.76
N ILE A 36 17.15 7.85 -13.61
CA ILE A 36 17.84 6.63 -13.21
C ILE A 36 19.19 6.63 -13.94
N LYS A 37 20.18 7.27 -13.33
CA LYS A 37 21.59 6.93 -13.55
C LYS A 37 22.03 6.06 -12.39
N THR A 38 22.47 4.86 -12.71
CA THR A 38 22.94 3.82 -11.80
C THR A 38 24.20 4.30 -11.07
N ASP A 39 24.12 4.46 -9.76
CA ASP A 39 25.30 4.54 -8.90
C ASP A 39 25.32 3.33 -7.97
N LYS A 40 26.17 2.36 -8.33
CA LYS A 40 26.46 1.14 -7.55
C LYS A 40 27.41 1.49 -6.41
N LYS A 41 26.93 2.18 -5.37
CA LYS A 41 27.61 2.23 -4.07
C LYS A 41 26.61 2.12 -2.92
N SER A 42 26.81 1.11 -2.08
CA SER A 42 26.03 0.88 -0.85
C SER A 42 26.26 2.02 0.15
N PRO A 43 25.24 2.82 0.53
CA PRO A 43 25.40 3.85 1.55
C PRO A 43 25.04 3.29 2.92
N ARG A 44 26.05 3.17 3.79
CA ARG A 44 25.91 3.04 5.24
C ARG A 44 25.07 4.21 5.77
N GLY A 45 24.01 3.93 6.55
CA GLY A 45 23.20 4.95 7.25
C GLY A 45 21.71 5.06 6.90
N LYS A 46 21.13 4.14 6.12
CA LYS A 46 19.70 4.22 5.77
C LYS A 46 18.80 3.87 6.98
N LYS A 47 17.91 4.78 7.40
CA LYS A 47 16.98 4.59 8.53
C LYS A 47 15.85 3.61 8.18
N LYS A 48 15.86 2.38 8.73
CA LYS A 48 14.84 1.32 8.56
C LYS A 48 13.41 1.78 8.94
N PRO A 49 12.35 1.28 8.27
CA PRO A 49 10.97 1.54 8.67
C PRO A 49 10.73 0.96 10.06
N GLN A 50 9.99 1.72 10.85
CA GLN A 50 9.47 1.28 12.13
C GLN A 50 8.21 0.46 11.87
N ILE A 51 8.22 -0.78 12.34
CA ILE A 51 7.06 -1.67 12.24
C ILE A 51 6.54 -1.94 13.64
N ARG A 52 5.25 -1.70 13.84
CA ARG A 52 4.49 -2.21 14.97
C ARG A 52 3.73 -3.45 14.51
N LEU A 53 4.24 -4.62 14.88
CA LEU A 53 3.61 -5.90 14.54
C LEU A 53 2.71 -6.33 15.69
N GLN A 54 1.42 -6.53 15.40
CA GLN A 54 0.42 -7.06 16.32
C GLN A 54 -0.04 -8.41 15.79
N GLN A 55 0.17 -9.50 16.53
CA GLN A 55 -0.17 -10.85 16.09
C GLN A 55 -1.21 -11.44 17.03
N ILE A 56 -2.46 -11.40 16.61
CA ILE A 56 -3.59 -12.03 17.31
C ILE A 56 -3.71 -13.48 16.85
N CYS A 57 -3.60 -13.71 15.53
CA CYS A 57 -3.57 -15.05 14.94
C CYS A 57 -2.13 -15.52 14.66
N ARG A 58 -1.86 -16.82 14.87
CA ARG A 58 -0.61 -17.50 14.54
C ARG A 58 -0.89 -18.81 13.83
N SER A 59 0.05 -19.25 12.99
CA SER A 59 0.00 -20.55 12.32
C SER A 59 1.36 -21.23 12.38
N SER A 60 1.35 -22.57 12.45
CA SER A 60 2.55 -23.39 12.28
C SER A 60 3.05 -23.39 10.83
N LEU A 61 2.14 -23.25 9.86
CA LEU A 61 2.41 -23.26 8.42
C LEU A 61 3.12 -22.00 7.93
N LEU A 62 2.89 -20.86 8.59
CA LEU A 62 3.50 -19.58 8.23
C LEU A 62 3.91 -18.78 9.47
N LYS A 63 5.23 -18.67 9.67
CA LYS A 63 5.82 -17.80 10.70
C LYS A 63 6.00 -16.39 10.16
N VAL A 64 5.14 -15.46 10.56
CA VAL A 64 5.28 -14.04 10.23
C VAL A 64 6.38 -13.42 11.09
N ARG A 65 7.53 -13.12 10.49
CA ARG A 65 8.68 -12.51 11.17
C ARG A 65 8.75 -11.02 10.87
N LYS A 66 8.94 -10.21 11.92
CA LYS A 66 9.14 -8.76 11.78
C LYS A 66 10.25 -8.40 10.79
N HIS A 67 11.33 -9.18 10.75
CA HIS A 67 12.44 -8.95 9.83
C HIS A 67 12.00 -9.03 8.36
N ASP A 68 11.21 -10.04 8.00
CA ASP A 68 10.74 -10.22 6.62
C ASP A 68 9.86 -9.05 6.20
N LEU A 69 8.91 -8.66 7.06
CA LEU A 69 8.07 -7.47 6.84
C LEU A 69 8.92 -6.21 6.65
N GLN A 70 9.98 -6.03 7.43
CA GLN A 70 10.90 -4.88 7.27
C GLN A 70 11.59 -4.88 5.92
N VAL A 71 12.02 -6.04 5.43
CA VAL A 71 12.67 -6.16 4.12
C VAL A 71 11.67 -5.84 3.00
N TRP A 72 10.46 -6.40 3.05
CA TRP A 72 9.44 -6.18 2.01
C TRP A 72 9.03 -4.71 1.93
N ILE A 73 8.65 -4.10 3.06
CA ILE A 73 8.28 -2.68 3.13
C ILE A 73 9.45 -1.80 2.68
N TRP A 74 10.67 -2.16 3.07
CA TRP A 74 11.85 -1.38 2.67
C TRP A 74 12.06 -1.35 1.17
N GLU A 75 11.89 -2.50 0.52
CA GLU A 75 12.06 -2.61 -0.92
C GLU A 75 10.96 -1.85 -1.65
N THR A 76 9.69 -1.97 -1.22
CA THR A 76 8.58 -1.16 -1.75
C THR A 76 8.89 0.35 -1.68
N LEU A 77 9.31 0.84 -0.51
CA LEU A 77 9.64 2.27 -0.33
C LEU A 77 10.83 2.71 -1.19
N LYS A 78 11.79 1.82 -1.42
CA LYS A 78 12.97 2.07 -2.25
C LYS A 78 12.58 2.17 -3.73
N THR A 79 11.78 1.23 -4.24
CA THR A 79 11.32 1.19 -5.64
C THR A 79 10.52 2.43 -6.01
N ILE A 80 9.64 2.90 -5.12
CA ILE A 80 8.83 4.11 -5.34
C ILE A 80 9.67 5.40 -5.28
N GLY A 81 10.94 5.31 -4.86
CA GLY A 81 11.85 6.45 -4.83
C GLY A 81 11.59 7.42 -3.68
N ILE A 82 11.01 6.96 -2.57
CA ILE A 82 10.82 7.79 -1.37
C ILE A 82 12.18 8.08 -0.74
N LYS A 83 12.72 9.27 -1.05
CA LYS A 83 14.00 9.77 -0.53
C LYS A 83 13.86 10.11 0.95
N LYS A 84 14.58 9.36 1.79
CA LYS A 84 14.44 9.29 3.24
C LYS A 84 14.89 10.56 3.96
N LYS A 85 13.96 11.49 4.22
CA LYS A 85 14.18 12.55 5.22
C LYS A 85 13.87 12.06 6.65
N ARG A 86 12.88 11.17 6.81
CA ARG A 86 12.38 10.67 8.12
C ARG A 86 12.13 9.15 8.10
N LYS A 87 12.04 8.53 9.29
CA LYS A 87 11.62 7.11 9.44
C LYS A 87 10.12 7.01 9.14
N CYS A 88 9.72 6.00 8.37
CA CYS A 88 8.30 5.67 8.21
C CYS A 88 7.82 4.74 9.33
N GLU A 89 6.55 4.82 9.70
CA GLU A 89 5.89 3.92 10.66
C GLU A 89 4.70 3.21 10.01
N VAL A 90 4.59 1.90 10.23
CA VAL A 90 3.50 1.05 9.76
C VAL A 90 3.05 0.13 10.89
N THR A 91 1.75 0.01 11.12
CA THR A 91 1.20 -1.07 11.94
C THR A 91 0.78 -2.22 11.03
N ILE A 92 1.18 -3.43 11.39
CA ILE A 92 0.70 -4.64 10.72
C ILE A 92 0.03 -5.50 11.78
N ARG A 93 -1.26 -5.78 11.57
CA ARG A 93 -2.08 -6.60 12.46
C ARG A 93 -2.44 -7.90 11.76
N ILE A 94 -2.02 -9.02 12.35
CA ILE A 94 -2.34 -10.37 11.86
C ILE A 94 -3.54 -10.88 12.63
N VAL A 95 -4.63 -11.15 11.92
CA VAL A 95 -5.96 -11.47 12.47
C VAL A 95 -6.47 -12.82 11.94
N ASP A 96 -7.53 -13.32 12.57
CA ASP A 96 -8.29 -14.49 12.12
C ASP A 96 -9.47 -14.09 11.22
N LEU A 97 -10.30 -15.08 10.87
CA LEU A 97 -11.46 -14.90 9.99
C LEU A 97 -12.53 -14.00 10.62
N GLU A 98 -12.78 -14.13 11.92
CA GLU A 98 -13.84 -13.39 12.61
C GLU A 98 -13.51 -11.89 12.66
N GLU A 99 -12.30 -11.55 13.10
CA GLU A 99 -11.86 -10.15 13.15
C GLU A 99 -11.71 -9.56 11.74
N SER A 100 -11.22 -10.33 10.76
CA SER A 100 -11.17 -9.90 9.36
C SER A 100 -12.55 -9.57 8.81
N GLN A 101 -13.53 -10.45 9.01
CA GLN A 101 -14.90 -10.25 8.57
C GLN A 101 -15.55 -9.04 9.26
N PHE A 102 -15.36 -8.90 10.57
CA PHE A 102 -15.86 -7.75 11.33
C PHE A 102 -15.32 -6.43 10.78
N LEU A 103 -14.01 -6.33 10.52
CA LEU A 103 -13.39 -5.14 9.97
C LEU A 103 -13.83 -4.89 8.52
N ASN A 104 -13.89 -5.93 7.68
CA ASN A 104 -14.34 -5.79 6.29
C ASN A 104 -15.81 -5.33 6.20
N PHE A 105 -16.65 -5.78 7.12
CA PHE A 105 -18.02 -5.30 7.24
C PHE A 105 -18.06 -3.83 7.66
N ASN A 106 -17.39 -3.46 8.74
CA ASN A 106 -17.47 -2.09 9.27
C ASN A 106 -16.87 -1.03 8.34
N TYR A 107 -15.83 -1.37 7.57
CA TYR A 107 -15.13 -0.40 6.72
C TYR A 107 -15.46 -0.51 5.24
N ARG A 108 -15.93 -1.66 4.75
CA ARG A 108 -16.27 -1.89 3.33
C ARG A 108 -17.69 -2.42 3.10
N ASN A 109 -18.49 -2.60 4.14
CA ASN A 109 -19.83 -3.19 4.10
C ASN A 109 -19.86 -4.58 3.43
N LYS A 110 -18.80 -5.37 3.61
CA LYS A 110 -18.66 -6.73 3.06
C LYS A 110 -18.69 -7.75 4.20
N ALA A 111 -19.75 -8.55 4.28
CA ALA A 111 -19.94 -9.58 5.30
C ALA A 111 -19.16 -10.89 4.99
N LYS A 112 -17.86 -10.76 4.72
CA LYS A 112 -16.93 -11.88 4.53
C LYS A 112 -15.51 -11.48 4.91
N PRO A 113 -14.66 -12.41 5.36
CA PRO A 113 -13.24 -12.12 5.55
C PRO A 113 -12.58 -11.75 4.21
N THR A 114 -11.47 -11.02 4.29
CA THR A 114 -10.62 -10.70 3.14
C THR A 114 -9.15 -10.92 3.52
N ASN A 115 -8.29 -11.06 2.50
CA ASN A 115 -6.87 -11.29 2.68
C ASN A 115 -6.14 -10.10 3.34
N VAL A 116 -6.34 -8.89 2.84
CA VAL A 116 -5.74 -7.65 3.35
C VAL A 116 -6.72 -6.48 3.33
N LEU A 117 -6.67 -5.66 4.38
CA LEU A 117 -7.27 -4.32 4.44
C LEU A 117 -6.17 -3.30 4.71
N SER A 118 -6.22 -2.19 3.98
CA SER A 118 -5.26 -1.09 4.10
C SER A 118 -5.97 0.16 4.61
N PHE A 119 -5.43 0.76 5.66
CA PHE A 119 -5.95 1.98 6.29
C PHE A 119 -4.86 3.06 6.24
N PRO A 120 -4.83 3.89 5.17
CA PRO A 120 -3.85 4.97 5.05
C PRO A 120 -3.94 5.94 6.22
N ALA A 121 -2.80 6.46 6.67
CA ALA A 121 -2.78 7.52 7.67
C ALA A 121 -3.42 8.80 7.09
N ASP A 122 -4.56 9.19 7.65
CA ASP A 122 -5.27 10.42 7.27
C ASP A 122 -4.96 11.54 8.26
N LEU A 123 -3.80 12.17 8.08
CA LEU A 123 -3.35 13.30 8.89
C LEU A 123 -3.05 14.51 8.00
N PRO A 124 -3.43 15.74 8.43
CA PRO A 124 -3.05 16.96 7.74
C PRO A 124 -1.53 17.07 7.58
N LYS A 125 -1.08 17.65 6.46
CA LYS A 125 0.35 17.76 6.13
C LYS A 125 1.12 18.51 7.22
N GLU A 126 0.50 19.51 7.82
CA GLU A 126 1.06 20.32 8.91
C GLU A 126 1.38 19.45 10.13
N VAL A 127 0.53 18.46 10.44
CA VAL A 127 0.75 17.49 11.51
C VAL A 127 1.84 16.49 11.10
N LEU A 128 1.80 15.99 9.86
CA LEU A 128 2.82 15.07 9.36
C LEU A 128 4.21 15.68 9.44
N ASP A 129 4.38 16.96 9.14
CA ASP A 129 5.68 17.66 9.13
C ASP A 129 6.31 17.80 10.53
N ILE A 130 5.52 17.81 11.61
CA ILE A 130 6.01 17.94 13.01
C ILE A 130 6.27 16.61 13.72
N LEU A 131 5.72 15.49 13.22
CA LEU A 131 5.91 14.20 13.86
C LEU A 131 7.39 13.72 13.80
N PRO A 132 7.84 12.84 14.69
CA PRO A 132 9.19 12.25 14.59
C PRO A 132 9.28 11.23 13.44
N HIS A 133 8.16 10.60 13.08
CA HIS A 133 8.04 9.53 12.08
C HIS A 133 6.92 9.86 11.09
N ASN A 134 7.01 9.30 9.88
CA ASN A 134 5.99 9.44 8.85
C ASN A 134 5.04 8.22 8.92
N PRO A 135 3.86 8.33 9.55
CA PRO A 135 2.92 7.22 9.59
C PRO A 135 2.41 6.95 8.17
N LEU A 136 2.54 5.72 7.69
CA LEU A 136 1.90 5.29 6.44
C LEU A 136 0.46 4.82 6.70
N GLY A 137 0.21 4.26 7.88
CA GLY A 137 -1.09 3.72 8.29
C GLY A 137 -0.99 2.28 8.78
N ASP A 138 -2.11 1.58 8.68
CA ASP A 138 -2.29 0.24 9.23
C ASP A 138 -2.65 -0.77 8.13
N LEU A 139 -2.05 -1.96 8.20
CA LEU A 139 -2.44 -3.13 7.44
C LEU A 139 -3.06 -4.17 8.36
N VAL A 140 -4.22 -4.68 7.99
CA VAL A 140 -4.85 -5.83 8.64
C VAL A 140 -4.78 -7.00 7.67
N ILE A 141 -4.17 -8.10 8.12
CA ILE A 141 -3.88 -9.27 7.29
C ILE A 141 -4.52 -10.50 7.92
N CYS A 142 -5.38 -11.18 7.17
CA CYS A 142 -6.06 -12.38 7.62
C CYS A 142 -5.25 -13.63 7.28
N LEU A 143 -4.59 -14.20 8.27
CA LEU A 143 -3.66 -15.32 8.05
C LEU A 143 -4.34 -16.58 7.46
N PRO A 144 -5.53 -17.00 7.90
CA PRO A 144 -6.21 -18.16 7.32
C PRO A 144 -6.56 -17.98 5.83
N VAL A 145 -7.00 -16.79 5.42
CA VAL A 145 -7.33 -16.49 4.02
C VAL A 145 -6.07 -16.55 3.15
N ILE A 146 -4.95 -16.01 3.64
CA ILE A 146 -3.66 -16.10 2.92
C ILE A 146 -3.23 -17.54 2.71
N LEU A 147 -3.36 -18.38 3.74
CA LEU A 147 -2.96 -19.79 3.64
C LEU A 147 -3.82 -20.53 2.61
N GLN A 148 -5.14 -20.30 2.63
CA GLN A 148 -6.06 -20.87 1.67
C GLN A 148 -5.76 -20.39 0.23
N GLU A 149 -5.66 -19.07 0.01
CA GLU A 149 -5.38 -18.51 -1.31
C GLU A 149 -4.02 -18.97 -1.86
N ALA A 150 -3.02 -19.12 -0.99
CA ALA A 150 -1.70 -19.61 -1.40
C ALA A 150 -1.78 -21.06 -1.88
N GLU A 151 -2.54 -21.92 -1.21
CA GLU A 151 -2.78 -23.30 -1.63
C GLU A 151 -3.57 -23.36 -2.94
N GLU A 152 -4.66 -22.60 -3.06
CA GLU A 152 -5.51 -22.55 -4.26
C GLU A 152 -4.77 -22.06 -5.51
N GLN A 153 -3.76 -21.19 -5.32
CA GLN A 153 -2.99 -20.59 -6.41
C GLN A 153 -1.61 -21.26 -6.62
N ASP A 154 -1.33 -22.38 -5.96
CA ASP A 154 -0.02 -23.06 -5.98
C ASP A 154 1.17 -22.12 -5.69
N LYS A 155 0.95 -21.17 -4.77
CA LYS A 155 1.95 -20.21 -4.29
C LYS A 155 2.45 -20.62 -2.92
N THR A 156 3.71 -20.34 -2.63
CA THR A 156 4.16 -20.46 -1.23
C THR A 156 3.46 -19.41 -0.37
N ALA A 157 3.00 -19.79 0.82
CA ALA A 157 2.35 -18.86 1.76
C ALA A 157 3.22 -17.63 2.09
N ARG A 158 4.56 -17.79 2.06
CA ARG A 158 5.51 -16.69 2.25
C ARG A 158 5.49 -15.72 1.07
N ALA A 159 5.48 -16.22 -0.17
CA ALA A 159 5.41 -15.38 -1.36
C ALA A 159 4.07 -14.64 -1.42
N HIS A 160 2.96 -15.33 -1.14
CA HIS A 160 1.63 -14.71 -1.12
C HIS A 160 1.51 -13.63 -0.03
N LEU A 161 2.02 -13.89 1.17
CA LEU A 161 2.09 -12.87 2.22
C LEU A 161 2.97 -11.68 1.82
N ALA A 162 4.13 -11.92 1.19
CA ALA A 162 5.00 -10.85 0.72
C ALA A 162 4.30 -9.98 -0.31
N HIS A 163 3.61 -10.59 -1.28
CA HIS A 163 2.79 -9.91 -2.27
C HIS A 163 1.75 -9.00 -1.61
N LEU A 164 0.95 -9.54 -0.70
CA LEU A 164 -0.10 -8.77 -0.02
C LEU A 164 0.43 -7.65 0.88
N VAL A 165 1.62 -7.82 1.47
CA VAL A 165 2.30 -6.73 2.19
C VAL A 165 2.73 -5.63 1.22
N VAL A 166 3.36 -5.98 0.09
CA VAL A 166 3.78 -5.01 -0.93
C VAL A 166 2.56 -4.24 -1.47
N HIS A 167 1.53 -4.98 -1.88
CA HIS A 167 0.24 -4.46 -2.33
C HIS A 167 -0.40 -3.52 -1.30
N GLY A 168 -0.47 -3.98 -0.05
CA GLY A 168 -1.01 -3.17 1.06
C GLY A 168 -0.24 -1.85 1.25
N ILE A 169 1.10 -1.89 1.22
CA ILE A 169 1.93 -0.68 1.33
C ILE A 169 1.72 0.26 0.14
N LEU A 170 1.56 -0.25 -1.07
CA LEU A 170 1.25 0.58 -2.24
C LEU A 170 -0.08 1.32 -2.04
N HIS A 171 -1.11 0.65 -1.51
CA HIS A 171 -2.35 1.32 -1.11
C HIS A 171 -2.15 2.38 -0.01
N LEU A 172 -1.34 2.12 1.02
CA LEU A 172 -1.03 3.13 2.04
C LEU A 172 -0.28 4.35 1.46
N LEU A 173 0.40 4.18 0.32
CA LEU A 173 1.09 5.26 -0.39
C LEU A 173 0.21 5.95 -1.44
N GLY A 174 -1.05 5.55 -1.57
CA GLY A 174 -2.05 6.16 -2.45
C GLY A 174 -2.06 5.60 -3.88
N TYR A 175 -1.45 4.45 -4.12
CA TYR A 175 -1.69 3.67 -5.34
C TYR A 175 -3.01 2.94 -5.21
N ASP A 176 -3.80 2.90 -6.29
CA ASP A 176 -5.11 2.28 -6.28
C ASP A 176 -5.43 1.73 -7.67
N HIS A 177 -5.47 0.41 -7.77
CA HIS A 177 -5.72 -0.30 -9.02
C HIS A 177 -7.21 -0.30 -9.42
N GLU A 178 -8.14 0.12 -8.55
CA GLU A 178 -9.58 0.11 -8.85
C GLU A 178 -10.03 1.37 -9.61
N LEU A 179 -9.16 2.37 -9.76
CA LEU A 179 -9.51 3.67 -10.36
C LEU A 179 -9.57 3.64 -11.89
N SER A 180 -8.64 2.93 -12.54
CA SER A 180 -8.56 2.82 -14.00
C SER A 180 -7.61 1.69 -14.41
N THR A 181 -7.73 1.20 -15.65
CA THR A 181 -6.80 0.23 -16.23
C THR A 181 -5.35 0.74 -16.24
N GLU A 182 -5.14 2.06 -16.41
CA GLU A 182 -3.78 2.62 -16.35
C GLU A 182 -3.22 2.58 -14.92
N ASP A 183 -4.03 2.88 -13.91
CA ASP A 183 -3.60 2.79 -12.51
C ASP A 183 -3.38 1.34 -12.07
N GLU A 184 -4.20 0.40 -12.55
CA GLU A 184 -4.00 -1.04 -12.40
C GLU A 184 -2.64 -1.46 -12.95
N LEU A 185 -2.37 -1.21 -14.24
CA LEU A 185 -1.09 -1.58 -14.87
C LEU A 185 0.13 -0.95 -14.18
N ILE A 186 0.00 0.29 -13.70
CA ILE A 186 1.08 0.94 -12.94
C ILE A 186 1.31 0.21 -11.61
N MET A 187 0.26 -0.11 -10.87
CA MET A 187 0.39 -0.78 -9.58
C MET A 187 0.92 -2.21 -9.75
N GLU A 188 0.38 -2.98 -10.70
CA GLU A 188 0.82 -4.33 -10.99
C GLU A 188 2.29 -4.37 -11.42
N SER A 189 2.73 -3.46 -12.30
CA SER A 189 4.14 -3.39 -12.72
C SER A 189 5.10 -3.11 -11.56
N LEU A 190 4.70 -2.28 -10.59
CA LEU A 190 5.47 -2.04 -9.37
C LEU A 190 5.50 -3.30 -8.48
N GLU A 191 4.37 -3.98 -8.33
CA GLU A 191 4.29 -5.23 -7.56
C GLU A 191 5.22 -6.29 -8.14
N VAL A 192 5.22 -6.47 -9.46
CA VAL A 192 6.13 -7.39 -10.17
C VAL A 192 7.59 -7.01 -9.93
N GLU A 193 7.98 -5.75 -10.15
CA GLU A 193 9.35 -5.28 -9.95
C GLU A 193 9.83 -5.54 -8.51
N ILE A 194 9.00 -5.22 -7.53
CA ILE A 194 9.32 -5.39 -6.11
C ILE A 194 9.43 -6.89 -5.77
N MET A 195 8.46 -7.71 -6.18
CA MET A 195 8.48 -9.14 -5.90
C MET A 195 9.71 -9.83 -6.48
N GLN A 196 10.08 -9.51 -7.72
CA GLN A 196 11.29 -10.02 -8.35
C GLN A 196 12.55 -9.58 -7.59
N SER A 197 12.63 -8.31 -7.17
CA SER A 197 13.77 -7.81 -6.39
C SER A 197 13.92 -8.47 -5.01
N LEU A 198 12.82 -8.98 -4.46
CA LEU A 198 12.77 -9.73 -3.21
C LEU A 198 13.08 -11.23 -3.39
N GLY A 199 13.26 -11.68 -4.64
CA GLY A 199 13.55 -13.07 -5.00
C GLY A 199 12.31 -13.96 -5.08
N PHE A 200 11.13 -13.38 -5.24
CA PHE A 200 9.89 -14.12 -5.49
C PHE A 200 9.52 -14.10 -6.98
N SER A 201 8.72 -15.08 -7.39
CA SER A 201 8.12 -15.13 -8.73
C SER A 201 7.15 -13.95 -8.95
N ASP A 202 6.84 -13.70 -10.22
CA ASP A 202 5.80 -12.75 -10.61
C ASP A 202 4.44 -13.21 -10.04
N PRO A 203 3.75 -12.37 -9.23
CA PRO A 203 2.48 -12.74 -8.62
C PRO A 203 1.32 -12.88 -9.64
N TYR A 204 1.50 -12.42 -10.87
CA TYR A 204 0.50 -12.45 -11.96
C TYR A 204 0.87 -13.43 -13.09
N ALA A 205 1.90 -14.25 -12.92
CA ALA A 205 2.37 -15.17 -13.96
C ALA A 205 1.29 -16.14 -14.49
N ASP A 206 0.27 -16.43 -13.68
CA ASP A 206 -0.78 -17.40 -13.95
C ASP A 206 -2.07 -16.77 -14.50
N ARG A 207 -2.07 -15.48 -14.87
CA ARG A 207 -3.21 -14.78 -15.48
C ARG A 207 -3.36 -15.02 -16.98
#